data_AF-G9MQC4-F1
#
_entry.id   AF-G9MQC4-F1
#
_cell.length_a   1.000
_cell.length_b   1.000
_cell.length_c   1.000
_cell.angle_alpha   90.00
_cell.angle_beta   90.00
_cell.angle_gamma   90.00
#
_symmetry.space_group_name_H-M   'P 1'
#
loop_
_entity.id
_entity.type
_entity.pdbx_description
1 polymer ?
#
loop_
_entity_poly.entity_id
_entity_poly.type
_entity_poly.pdbx_seq_one_letter_code
_entity_poly.pdbx_strand_id
1 'polypeptide(L)'
;MSHQPQDQELAQSQRLPYTGSCHCGAIRYIVFLTLPPASLLNSEPPPSRGVQRIYRCNCTVCHKSGFLHVRPASAFDDFLLLSPLDPLESLGDYLCNDEELHFLYCKTCAVRCFIFHGEGEVVDVSLPETAALVGAKSGSETGIVSVKAWRPKEVELSATNPHQGSYLSVNGHTIDAGQEGVDLREWVETKAVMYLDLLPNEGGMPRRCERPHVGGSY
;
A
#
# COMPACT_ATOMS: atom_id res chain seq x y z
N MET A 1 -31.12 -38.11 2.06
CA MET A 1 -30.85 -36.86 1.34
C MET A 1 -29.81 -36.11 2.15
N SER A 2 -28.55 -36.45 1.94
CA SER A 2 -27.40 -35.93 2.68
C SER A 2 -26.77 -34.84 1.82
N HIS A 3 -26.93 -33.58 2.23
CA HIS A 3 -26.17 -32.48 1.65
C HIS A 3 -24.70 -32.63 2.05
N GLN A 4 -23.84 -32.88 1.07
CA GLN A 4 -22.39 -32.70 1.23
C GLN A 4 -22.09 -31.19 1.35
N PRO A 5 -21.21 -30.78 2.26
CA PRO A 5 -20.68 -29.42 2.26
C PRO A 5 -19.78 -29.26 1.03
N GLN A 6 -19.99 -28.20 0.27
CA GLN A 6 -19.10 -27.79 -0.82
C GLN A 6 -17.77 -27.36 -0.22
N ASP A 7 -16.70 -28.04 -0.60
CA ASP A 7 -15.33 -27.66 -0.28
C ASP A 7 -15.07 -26.24 -0.79
N GLN A 8 -14.87 -25.31 0.15
CA GLN A 8 -14.42 -23.96 -0.12
C GLN A 8 -12.92 -24.06 -0.46
N GLU A 9 -12.58 -24.00 -1.74
CA GLU A 9 -11.21 -23.90 -2.21
C GLU A 9 -10.58 -22.64 -1.59
N LEU A 10 -9.65 -22.82 -0.65
CA LEU A 10 -8.89 -21.73 -0.04
C LEU A 10 -8.07 -21.07 -1.15
N ALA A 11 -8.53 -19.92 -1.64
CA ALA A 11 -7.82 -19.16 -2.67
C ALA A 11 -6.36 -18.91 -2.24
N GLN A 12 -5.42 -19.45 -3.03
CA GLN A 12 -3.99 -19.31 -2.75
C GLN A 12 -3.59 -17.84 -2.97
N SER A 13 -2.94 -17.22 -1.98
CA SER A 13 -2.51 -15.82 -2.12
C SER A 13 -1.44 -15.68 -3.21
N GLN A 14 -1.62 -14.70 -4.11
CA GLN A 14 -0.71 -14.45 -5.23
C GLN A 14 -0.27 -12.98 -5.25
N ARG A 15 1.01 -12.74 -5.55
CA ARG A 15 1.57 -11.40 -5.75
C ARG A 15 1.21 -10.91 -7.15
N LEU A 16 0.35 -9.91 -7.24
CA LEU A 16 -0.16 -9.34 -8.49
C LEU A 16 0.01 -7.81 -8.52
N PRO A 17 0.15 -7.20 -9.71
CA PRO A 17 0.19 -5.74 -9.86
C PRO A 17 -1.23 -5.14 -9.75
N TYR A 18 -1.33 -4.01 -9.06
CA TYR A 18 -2.56 -3.23 -8.96
C TYR A 18 -2.29 -1.76 -9.26
N THR A 19 -3.16 -1.14 -10.04
CA THR A 19 -3.08 0.29 -10.33
C THR A 19 -3.71 1.11 -9.22
N GLY A 20 -3.20 2.32 -9.04
CA GLY A 20 -3.83 3.30 -8.19
C GLY A 20 -3.51 4.71 -8.62
N SER A 21 -4.32 5.65 -8.16
CA SER A 21 -4.24 7.03 -8.60
C SER A 21 -4.79 8.00 -7.55
N CYS A 22 -4.41 9.27 -7.66
CA CYS A 22 -5.20 10.32 -7.01
C CYS A 22 -6.47 10.59 -7.83
N HIS A 23 -7.45 11.28 -7.23
CA HIS A 23 -8.74 11.53 -7.89
C HIS A 23 -8.63 12.18 -9.28
N CYS A 24 -7.71 13.12 -9.48
CA CYS A 24 -7.53 13.79 -10.76
C CYS A 24 -6.56 13.08 -11.73
N GLY A 25 -5.98 11.95 -11.34
CA GLY A 25 -5.03 11.18 -12.17
C GLY A 25 -3.63 11.81 -12.32
N ALA A 26 -3.33 12.91 -11.61
CA ALA A 26 -2.00 13.52 -11.63
C ALA A 26 -0.95 12.67 -10.90
N ILE A 27 -1.38 11.87 -9.92
CA ILE A 27 -0.58 10.81 -9.31
C ILE A 27 -1.10 9.49 -9.88
N ARG A 28 -0.20 8.67 -10.44
CA ARG A 28 -0.51 7.32 -10.92
C ARG A 28 0.61 6.38 -10.51
N TYR A 29 0.26 5.21 -10.01
CA TYR A 29 1.23 4.22 -9.54
C TYR A 29 0.75 2.80 -9.79
N ILE A 30 1.70 1.87 -9.69
CA ILE A 30 1.46 0.44 -9.58
C ILE A 30 2.01 0.00 -8.23
N VAL A 31 1.24 -0.81 -7.51
CA VAL A 31 1.67 -1.49 -6.29
C VAL A 31 1.48 -2.99 -6.48
N PHE A 32 2.47 -3.79 -6.12
CA PHE A 32 2.37 -5.24 -6.15
C PHE A 32 1.94 -5.75 -4.78
N LEU A 33 0.81 -6.45 -4.73
CA LEU A 33 0.24 -6.96 -3.49
C LEU A 33 -0.04 -8.46 -3.58
N THR A 34 0.15 -9.14 -2.46
CA THR A 34 -0.23 -10.54 -2.27
C THR A 34 -1.67 -10.59 -1.77
N LEU A 35 -2.61 -11.01 -2.62
CA LEU A 35 -4.04 -11.11 -2.32
C LEU A 35 -4.58 -12.54 -2.50
N PRO A 36 -5.61 -12.98 -1.75
CA PRO A 36 -6.19 -12.25 -0.62
C PRO A 36 -5.18 -12.12 0.53
N PRO A 37 -5.23 -11.03 1.31
CA PRO A 37 -4.29 -10.84 2.41
C PRO A 37 -4.58 -11.85 3.52
N ALA A 38 -3.53 -12.33 4.18
CA ALA A 38 -3.68 -13.29 5.25
C ALA A 38 -4.48 -12.71 6.43
N SER A 39 -5.38 -13.51 6.99
CA SER A 39 -6.03 -13.20 8.27
C SER A 39 -4.97 -13.11 9.37
N LEU A 40 -5.13 -12.13 10.26
CA LEU A 40 -4.29 -11.96 11.45
C LEU A 40 -4.97 -12.46 12.72
N LEU A 41 -6.16 -13.04 12.59
CA LEU A 41 -6.88 -13.59 13.73
C LEU A 41 -6.08 -14.76 14.32
N ASN A 42 -5.89 -14.76 15.64
CA ASN A 42 -5.12 -15.77 16.37
C ASN A 42 -3.68 -15.97 15.84
N SER A 43 -3.12 -14.95 15.16
CA SER A 43 -1.77 -14.99 14.60
C SER A 43 -0.86 -14.01 15.34
N GLU A 44 0.40 -14.38 15.49
CA GLU A 44 1.42 -13.45 15.98
C GLU A 44 1.56 -12.27 15.00
N PRO A 45 1.85 -11.04 15.49
CA PRO A 45 2.11 -9.92 14.61
C PRO A 45 3.24 -10.26 13.64
N PRO A 46 3.09 -9.97 12.33
CA PRO A 46 4.14 -10.25 11.36
C PRO A 46 5.41 -9.44 11.70
N PRO A 47 6.60 -9.81 11.19
CA PRO A 47 7.83 -9.04 11.40
C PRO A 47 7.69 -7.62 10.84
N SER A 48 8.39 -6.65 11.43
CA SER A 48 8.22 -5.20 11.18
C SER A 48 8.34 -4.76 9.70
N ARG A 49 9.04 -5.58 8.90
CA ARG A 49 9.45 -5.35 7.50
C ARG A 49 9.58 -6.70 6.76
N GLY A 50 9.68 -6.68 5.44
CA GLY A 50 9.84 -7.87 4.59
C GLY A 50 8.55 -8.66 4.33
N VAL A 51 7.42 -8.12 4.77
CA VAL A 51 6.09 -8.74 4.69
C VAL A 51 5.06 -7.67 4.41
N GLN A 52 4.09 -7.99 3.56
CA GLN A 52 2.96 -7.12 3.30
C GLN A 52 2.18 -6.89 4.60
N ARG A 53 1.78 -5.63 4.83
CA ARG A 53 1.01 -5.23 6.01
C ARG A 53 -0.13 -4.33 5.61
N ILE A 54 -1.30 -4.63 6.14
CA ILE A 54 -2.48 -3.79 5.99
C ILE A 54 -2.89 -3.35 7.39
N TYR A 55 -2.91 -2.05 7.65
CA TYR A 55 -3.23 -1.56 8.99
C TYR A 55 -3.86 -0.17 9.00
N ARG A 56 -4.53 0.13 10.12
CA ARG A 56 -4.94 1.47 10.50
C ARG A 56 -4.32 1.87 11.82
N CYS A 57 -4.03 3.15 11.93
CA CYS A 57 -3.43 3.76 13.10
C CYS A 57 -4.34 4.87 13.61
N ASN A 58 -4.61 4.92 14.91
CA ASN A 58 -5.41 5.97 15.53
C ASN A 58 -4.58 7.20 15.96
N CYS A 59 -3.30 7.31 15.59
CA CYS A 59 -2.56 8.57 15.81
C CYS A 59 -3.23 9.71 15.02
N THR A 60 -3.04 10.93 15.51
CA THR A 60 -3.76 12.11 15.01
C THR A 60 -3.65 12.31 13.50
N VAL A 61 -2.45 12.16 12.92
CA VAL A 61 -2.24 12.37 11.47
C VAL A 61 -2.86 11.25 10.63
N CYS A 62 -2.68 9.98 11.01
CA CYS A 62 -3.24 8.84 10.28
C CYS A 62 -4.78 8.84 10.34
N HIS A 63 -5.34 9.10 11.52
CA HIS A 63 -6.79 9.16 11.70
C HIS A 63 -7.41 10.31 10.90
N LYS A 64 -6.87 11.53 11.01
CA LYS A 64 -7.42 12.72 10.30
C LYS A 64 -7.25 12.65 8.79
N SER A 65 -6.23 11.96 8.30
CA SER A 65 -6.05 11.72 6.86
C SER A 65 -6.87 10.54 6.34
N GLY A 66 -7.51 9.76 7.22
CA GLY A 66 -8.25 8.56 6.85
C GLY A 66 -7.37 7.48 6.21
N PHE A 67 -6.07 7.44 6.55
CA PHE A 67 -5.09 6.63 5.84
C PHE A 67 -5.23 5.14 6.17
N LEU A 68 -5.58 4.33 5.17
CA LEU A 68 -5.49 2.87 5.25
C LEU A 68 -4.08 2.47 4.79
N HIS A 69 -3.21 2.11 5.72
CA HIS A 69 -1.84 1.77 5.37
C HIS A 69 -1.78 0.40 4.68
N VAL A 70 -1.37 0.39 3.42
CA VAL A 70 -0.99 -0.80 2.68
C VAL A 70 0.51 -0.71 2.41
N ARG A 71 1.29 -1.44 3.20
CA ARG A 71 2.74 -1.57 2.99
C ARG A 71 3.00 -2.84 2.19
N PRO A 72 3.61 -2.74 1.00
CA PRO A 72 3.99 -3.94 0.29
C PRO A 72 5.14 -4.67 0.99
N ALA A 73 5.48 -5.87 0.52
CA ALA A 73 6.54 -6.68 1.12
C ALA A 73 7.93 -6.08 0.91
N SER A 74 8.17 -5.39 -0.21
CA SER A 74 9.38 -4.63 -0.53
C SER A 74 9.04 -3.24 -1.08
N ALA A 75 9.55 -2.19 -0.45
CA ALA A 75 9.25 -0.82 -0.89
C ALA A 75 9.79 -0.51 -2.29
N PHE A 76 10.93 -1.09 -2.68
CA PHE A 76 11.63 -0.81 -3.93
C PHE A 76 11.33 -1.84 -5.05
N ASP A 77 10.82 -3.03 -4.73
CA ASP A 77 10.41 -4.02 -5.74
C ASP A 77 8.90 -4.03 -6.02
N ASP A 78 8.09 -3.59 -5.05
CA ASP A 78 6.64 -3.73 -5.12
C ASP A 78 5.91 -2.39 -5.30
N PHE A 79 6.61 -1.32 -5.66
CA PHE A 79 5.98 -0.03 -5.93
C PHE A 79 6.68 0.72 -7.06
N LEU A 80 5.87 1.28 -7.95
CA LEU A 80 6.29 2.09 -9.09
C LEU A 80 5.36 3.30 -9.21
N LEU A 81 5.90 4.51 -9.05
CA LEU A 81 5.20 5.74 -9.33
C LEU A 81 5.40 6.11 -10.80
N LEU A 82 4.33 6.04 -11.59
CA LEU A 82 4.35 6.34 -13.02
C LEU A 82 4.29 7.85 -13.29
N SER A 83 3.69 8.61 -12.36
CA SER A 83 3.61 10.06 -12.44
C SER A 83 3.30 10.65 -11.06
N PRO A 84 3.95 11.75 -10.65
CA PRO A 84 5.12 12.38 -11.28
C PRO A 84 6.40 11.54 -11.09
N LEU A 85 7.48 11.87 -11.82
CA LEU A 85 8.78 11.17 -11.68
C LEU A 85 9.69 11.78 -10.60
N ASP A 86 9.33 12.95 -10.07
CA ASP A 86 10.01 13.59 -8.93
C ASP A 86 8.96 13.95 -7.86
N PRO A 87 8.54 12.98 -7.03
CA PRO A 87 7.45 13.19 -6.09
C PRO A 87 7.74 14.22 -5.01
N LEU A 88 9.00 14.35 -4.55
CA LEU A 88 9.36 15.29 -3.48
C LEU A 88 9.30 16.75 -3.95
N GLU A 89 9.58 17.01 -5.22
CA GLU A 89 9.42 18.33 -5.83
C GLU A 89 7.95 18.60 -6.25
N SER A 90 7.36 17.63 -6.96
CA SER A 90 6.12 17.87 -7.68
C SER A 90 4.88 17.75 -6.79
N LEU A 91 4.93 16.96 -5.71
CA LEU A 91 3.81 16.77 -4.80
C LEU A 91 3.86 17.71 -3.60
N GLY A 92 2.72 17.89 -2.93
CA GLY A 92 2.70 18.54 -1.64
C GLY A 92 3.24 17.59 -0.60
N ASP A 93 4.06 18.10 0.31
CA ASP A 93 4.70 17.29 1.35
C ASP A 93 4.32 17.80 2.73
N TYR A 94 3.89 16.87 3.60
CA TYR A 94 3.65 17.14 5.00
C TYR A 94 4.54 16.20 5.82
N LEU A 95 5.50 16.80 6.52
CA LEU A 95 6.40 16.08 7.41
C LEU A 95 5.76 15.96 8.80
N CYS A 96 5.81 14.77 9.39
CA CYS A 96 5.34 14.54 10.76
C CYS A 96 6.47 14.04 11.66
N ASN A 97 6.38 14.31 12.96
CA ASN A 97 7.32 13.88 14.00
C ASN A 97 8.76 14.32 13.70
N ASP A 98 9.72 13.39 13.65
CA ASP A 98 11.16 13.63 13.45
C ASP A 98 11.51 14.16 12.04
N GLU A 99 10.51 14.66 11.31
CA GLU A 99 10.61 15.25 9.96
C GLU A 99 11.14 14.30 8.89
N GLU A 100 11.09 12.99 9.16
CA GLU A 100 11.61 11.95 8.29
C GLU A 100 10.55 11.32 7.37
N LEU A 101 9.26 11.37 7.73
CA LEU A 101 8.19 10.74 6.96
C LEU A 101 7.44 11.77 6.11
N HIS A 102 7.52 11.60 4.79
CA HIS A 102 6.85 12.41 3.79
C HIS A 102 5.41 11.93 3.57
N PHE A 103 4.41 12.69 4.05
CA PHE A 103 2.99 12.43 3.77
C PHE A 103 2.59 13.14 2.48
N LEU A 104 2.98 12.54 1.36
CA LEU A 104 2.83 13.16 0.05
C LEU A 104 1.36 13.22 -0.41
N TYR A 105 0.97 14.35 -0.98
CA TYR A 105 -0.38 14.60 -1.47
C TYR A 105 -0.39 15.32 -2.82
N CYS A 106 -1.45 15.07 -3.60
CA CYS A 106 -1.67 15.77 -4.85
C CYS A 106 -1.99 17.26 -4.59
N LYS A 107 -1.20 18.18 -5.15
CA LYS A 107 -1.47 19.63 -5.03
C LYS A 107 -2.81 20.05 -5.66
N THR A 108 -3.37 19.25 -6.57
CA THR A 108 -4.63 19.55 -7.28
C THR A 108 -5.87 19.04 -6.55
N CYS A 109 -5.87 17.80 -6.06
CA CYS A 109 -7.06 17.17 -5.43
C CYS A 109 -6.87 16.80 -3.96
N ALA A 110 -5.73 17.12 -3.35
CA ALA A 110 -5.37 16.87 -1.94
C ALA A 110 -5.35 15.39 -1.50
N VAL A 111 -5.56 14.44 -2.41
CA VAL A 111 -5.49 13.00 -2.12
C VAL A 111 -4.05 12.59 -1.79
N ARG A 112 -3.90 11.82 -0.71
CA ARG A 112 -2.65 11.21 -0.24
C ARG A 112 -2.56 9.77 -0.73
N CYS A 113 -1.76 9.53 -1.76
CA CYS A 113 -1.61 8.19 -2.33
C CYS A 113 -0.60 7.34 -1.57
N PHE A 114 0.46 7.93 -1.01
CA PHE A 114 1.49 7.19 -0.30
C PHE A 114 2.25 8.06 0.70
N ILE A 115 2.88 7.39 1.67
CA ILE A 115 3.85 7.95 2.62
C ILE A 115 5.20 7.33 2.29
N PHE A 116 6.26 8.13 2.34
CA PHE A 116 7.60 7.72 1.97
C PHE A 116 8.65 8.21 2.97
N HIS A 117 9.72 7.45 3.14
CA HIS A 117 10.98 7.88 3.75
C HIS A 117 12.14 7.14 3.09
N GLY A 118 13.23 7.85 2.85
CA GLY A 118 14.44 7.35 2.21
C GLY A 118 14.80 8.12 0.94
N GLU A 119 15.62 7.51 0.09
CA GLU A 119 15.95 8.05 -1.24
C GLU A 119 15.12 7.35 -2.32
N GLY A 120 14.82 8.08 -3.40
CA GLY A 120 14.14 7.55 -4.58
C GLY A 120 15.01 7.62 -5.82
N GLU A 121 14.68 6.81 -6.81
CA GLU A 121 15.34 6.77 -8.11
C GLU A 121 14.32 6.64 -9.25
N VAL A 122 14.69 7.13 -10.44
CA VAL A 122 13.93 6.91 -11.67
C VAL A 122 14.54 5.75 -12.43
N VAL A 123 13.71 4.77 -12.74
CA VAL A 123 14.08 3.55 -13.46
C VAL A 123 13.25 3.41 -14.74
N ASP A 124 13.80 2.72 -15.73
CA ASP A 124 13.06 2.26 -16.90
C ASP A 124 12.54 0.84 -16.63
N VAL A 125 11.22 0.66 -16.65
CA VAL A 125 10.53 -0.59 -16.33
C VAL A 125 9.71 -1.09 -17.52
N SER A 126 9.77 -2.39 -17.78
CA SER A 126 8.94 -3.05 -18.78
C SER A 126 7.63 -3.51 -18.13
N LEU A 127 6.52 -2.92 -18.54
CA LEU A 127 5.20 -3.22 -17.98
C LEU A 127 4.23 -3.61 -19.09
N PRO A 128 3.23 -4.47 -18.82
CA PRO A 128 2.13 -4.68 -19.74
C PRO A 128 1.46 -3.34 -20.11
N GLU A 129 1.11 -3.17 -21.38
CA GLU A 129 0.50 -1.96 -21.93
C GLU A 129 -0.77 -1.58 -21.15
N THR A 130 -1.54 -2.58 -20.71
CA THR A 130 -2.74 -2.42 -19.87
C THR A 130 -2.46 -1.80 -18.50
N ALA A 131 -1.30 -2.10 -17.89
CA ALA A 131 -0.89 -1.54 -16.60
C ALA A 131 -0.19 -0.18 -16.76
N ALA A 132 0.55 0.02 -17.85
CA ALA A 132 1.30 1.25 -18.13
C ALA A 132 0.40 2.41 -18.61
N LEU A 133 -0.69 2.10 -19.30
CA LEU A 133 -1.51 3.07 -20.05
C LEU A 133 -2.99 3.00 -19.69
N VAL A 134 -3.35 2.99 -18.40
CA VAL A 134 -4.74 3.21 -17.98
C VAL A 134 -5.25 4.52 -18.63
N GLY A 135 -6.05 4.37 -19.71
CA GLY A 135 -6.57 5.46 -20.56
C GLY A 135 -6.04 5.57 -22.00
N ALA A 136 -5.09 4.76 -22.48
CA ALA A 136 -4.63 4.80 -23.88
C ALA A 136 -5.14 3.63 -24.73
N LYS A 137 -5.28 3.86 -26.04
CA LYS A 137 -5.65 2.84 -27.03
C LYS A 137 -4.43 1.99 -27.37
N SER A 138 -4.60 0.66 -27.32
CA SER A 138 -3.58 -0.35 -27.61
C SER A 138 -2.98 -0.21 -29.01
N GLY A 139 -1.66 -0.36 -29.11
CA GLY A 139 -0.93 -0.20 -30.37
C GLY A 139 0.28 -1.11 -30.60
N SER A 140 0.58 -2.12 -29.77
CA SER A 140 1.74 -3.00 -30.00
C SER A 140 1.46 -4.50 -29.85
N GLU A 141 2.04 -5.30 -30.75
CA GLU A 141 1.80 -6.75 -30.90
C GLU A 141 2.37 -7.62 -29.76
N THR A 142 3.18 -7.08 -28.84
CA THR A 142 3.70 -7.80 -27.66
C THR A 142 3.03 -7.38 -26.36
N GLY A 143 2.24 -6.30 -26.35
CA GLY A 143 1.52 -5.82 -25.17
C GLY A 143 2.42 -5.43 -23.99
N ILE A 144 3.72 -5.24 -24.17
CA ILE A 144 4.68 -4.76 -23.14
C ILE A 144 5.31 -3.45 -23.62
N VAL A 145 5.35 -2.45 -22.74
CA VAL A 145 5.89 -1.11 -23.01
C VAL A 145 6.95 -0.77 -21.95
N SER A 146 8.05 -0.18 -22.38
CA SER A 146 9.04 0.41 -21.46
C SER A 146 8.58 1.80 -21.04
N VAL A 147 8.45 2.03 -19.75
CA VAL A 147 8.07 3.33 -19.17
C VAL A 147 9.04 3.75 -18.08
N LYS A 148 9.21 5.06 -17.92
CA LYS A 148 9.91 5.60 -16.75
C LYS A 148 8.99 5.55 -15.55
N ALA A 149 9.52 5.11 -14.42
CA ALA A 149 8.85 5.13 -13.14
C ALA A 149 9.82 5.57 -12.05
N TRP A 150 9.30 6.27 -11.04
CA TRP A 150 10.01 6.52 -9.81
C TRP A 150 9.74 5.39 -8.82
N ARG A 151 10.74 5.00 -8.02
CA ARG A 151 10.58 4.06 -6.92
C ARG A 151 11.53 4.42 -5.76
N PRO A 152 11.27 3.93 -4.54
CA PRO A 152 12.28 3.91 -3.49
C PRO A 152 13.55 3.22 -3.99
N LYS A 153 14.71 3.79 -3.66
CA LYS A 153 16.01 3.20 -3.98
C LYS A 153 16.19 1.90 -3.20
N GLU A 154 16.86 0.94 -3.84
CA GLU A 154 17.25 -0.30 -3.18
C GLU A 154 18.14 -0.02 -1.96
N VAL A 155 17.89 -0.73 -0.87
CA VAL A 155 18.65 -0.64 0.37
C VAL A 155 19.18 -2.02 0.75
N GLU A 156 20.32 -2.08 1.43
CA GLU A 156 20.84 -3.37 1.90
C GLU A 156 19.89 -4.01 2.92
N LEU A 157 19.47 -5.24 2.62
CA LEU A 157 18.58 -6.00 3.50
C LEU A 157 19.41 -6.73 4.56
N SER A 158 19.05 -6.56 5.83
CA SER A 158 19.56 -7.40 6.91
C SER A 158 18.45 -8.28 7.48
N ALA A 159 18.82 -9.45 8.03
CA ALA A 159 17.85 -10.36 8.65
C ALA A 159 17.07 -9.71 9.80
N THR A 160 17.63 -8.68 10.44
CA THR A 160 17.00 -7.93 11.54
C THR A 160 16.15 -6.76 11.04
N ASN A 161 16.45 -6.20 9.86
CA ASN A 161 15.77 -5.04 9.31
C ASN A 161 15.82 -5.06 7.77
N PRO A 162 14.91 -5.81 7.11
CA PRO A 162 14.99 -6.03 5.67
C PRO A 162 14.65 -4.80 4.82
N HIS A 163 14.41 -3.60 5.38
CA HIS A 163 14.35 -2.35 4.58
C HIS A 163 14.90 -1.17 5.39
N GLN A 164 16.06 -1.34 6.03
CA GLN A 164 16.66 -0.26 6.80
C GLN A 164 16.85 0.99 5.93
N GLY A 165 16.39 2.15 6.39
CA GLY A 165 16.48 3.42 5.64
C GLY A 165 15.49 3.61 4.49
N SER A 166 14.54 2.68 4.27
CA SER A 166 13.48 2.84 3.27
C SER A 166 12.11 2.48 3.85
N TYR A 167 11.14 3.37 3.70
CA TYR A 167 9.75 3.12 4.09
C TYR A 167 8.83 3.60 2.98
N LEU A 168 7.84 2.77 2.67
CA LEU A 168 6.74 3.13 1.81
C LEU A 168 5.45 2.54 2.35
N SER A 169 4.38 3.33 2.35
CA SER A 169 3.03 2.88 2.61
C SER A 169 2.08 3.54 1.64
N VAL A 170 1.38 2.73 0.83
CA VAL A 170 0.29 3.19 -0.02
C VAL A 170 -0.96 3.41 0.83
N ASN A 171 -1.78 4.38 0.46
CA ASN A 171 -3.13 4.53 1.00
C ASN A 171 -4.06 3.56 0.25
N GLY A 172 -4.59 2.55 0.93
CA GLY A 172 -5.44 1.54 0.32
C GLY A 172 -6.66 2.12 -0.40
N HIS A 173 -7.15 3.28 0.02
CA HIS A 173 -8.27 4.00 -0.61
C HIS A 173 -7.94 4.60 -1.98
N THR A 174 -6.66 4.64 -2.37
CA THR A 174 -6.22 5.17 -3.67
C THR A 174 -5.85 4.08 -4.67
N ILE A 175 -5.94 2.80 -4.27
CA ILE A 175 -5.89 1.68 -5.20
C ILE A 175 -7.21 1.68 -5.98
N ASP A 176 -7.14 1.59 -7.30
CA ASP A 176 -8.34 1.73 -8.13
C ASP A 176 -9.32 0.59 -7.83
N ALA A 177 -10.57 0.94 -7.50
CA ALA A 177 -11.60 -0.03 -7.16
C ALA A 177 -12.02 -0.88 -8.37
N GLY A 178 -12.50 -2.09 -8.12
CA GLY A 178 -12.99 -3.01 -9.16
C GLY A 178 -11.91 -3.87 -9.82
N GLN A 179 -10.65 -3.76 -9.36
CA GLN A 179 -9.60 -4.72 -9.69
C GLN A 179 -9.86 -6.04 -8.94
N GLU A 180 -9.69 -7.17 -9.63
CA GLU A 180 -9.94 -8.50 -9.07
C GLU A 180 -9.14 -8.73 -7.79
N GLY A 181 -9.79 -9.27 -6.75
CA GLY A 181 -9.17 -9.52 -5.44
C GLY A 181 -8.97 -8.28 -4.54
N VAL A 182 -9.19 -7.06 -5.05
CA VAL A 182 -9.12 -5.83 -4.25
C VAL A 182 -10.51 -5.45 -3.74
N ASP A 183 -10.89 -6.00 -2.59
CA ASP A 183 -12.05 -5.56 -1.82
C ASP A 183 -11.67 -5.19 -0.39
N LEU A 184 -11.63 -3.89 -0.10
CA LEU A 184 -11.25 -3.39 1.22
C LEU A 184 -12.22 -3.84 2.33
N ARG A 185 -13.47 -4.16 1.99
CA ARG A 185 -14.47 -4.67 2.95
C ARG A 185 -14.06 -6.06 3.40
N GLU A 186 -13.71 -6.93 2.45
CA GLU A 186 -13.27 -8.29 2.73
C GLU A 186 -12.03 -8.30 3.62
N TRP A 187 -11.09 -7.36 3.45
CA TRP A 187 -9.90 -7.28 4.29
C TRP A 187 -10.24 -7.02 5.78
N VAL A 188 -11.30 -6.25 6.05
CA VAL A 188 -11.79 -5.98 7.41
C VAL A 188 -12.58 -7.18 7.95
N GLU A 189 -13.42 -7.78 7.13
CA GLU A 189 -14.26 -8.93 7.48
C GLU A 189 -13.42 -10.17 7.80
N THR A 190 -12.38 -10.41 7.00
CA THR A 190 -11.43 -11.54 7.15
C THR A 190 -10.32 -11.29 8.17
N LYS A 191 -10.34 -10.14 8.87
CA LYS A 191 -9.37 -9.77 9.91
C LYS A 191 -7.93 -9.65 9.39
N ALA A 192 -7.76 -9.23 8.14
CA ALA A 192 -6.46 -8.94 7.55
C ALA A 192 -5.94 -7.52 7.91
N VAL A 193 -6.83 -6.61 8.33
CA VAL A 193 -6.46 -5.26 8.78
C VAL A 193 -6.04 -5.28 10.25
N MET A 194 -4.79 -4.88 10.51
CA MET A 194 -4.29 -4.63 11.87
C MET A 194 -4.65 -3.22 12.35
N TYR A 195 -4.97 -3.07 13.62
CA TYR A 195 -5.24 -1.79 14.26
C TYR A 195 -4.13 -1.50 15.27
N LEU A 196 -3.53 -0.31 15.15
CA LEU A 196 -2.48 0.20 16.02
C LEU A 196 -3.05 1.26 16.96
N ASP A 197 -2.65 1.20 18.23
CA ASP A 197 -2.93 2.22 19.23
C ASP A 197 -1.72 3.13 19.42
N LEU A 198 -1.70 4.23 18.68
CA LEU A 198 -0.70 5.29 18.73
C LEU A 198 -1.36 6.66 19.02
N LEU A 199 -2.57 6.67 19.58
CA LEU A 199 -3.17 7.88 20.11
C LEU A 199 -2.37 8.30 21.35
N PRO A 200 -2.04 9.59 21.54
CA PRO A 200 -1.26 10.03 22.70
C PRO A 200 -2.04 9.84 24.01
N ASN A 201 -1.84 8.70 24.67
CA ASN A 201 -2.34 8.37 26.00
C ASN A 201 -1.34 7.45 26.72
N GLU A 202 -1.48 7.28 28.04
CA GLU A 202 -0.59 6.41 28.81
C GLU A 202 -0.76 4.94 28.40
N GLY A 203 0.33 4.29 27.97
CA GLY A 203 0.43 2.83 27.88
C GLY A 203 -0.29 2.18 26.70
N GLY A 204 -0.17 2.76 25.49
CA GLY A 204 -0.78 2.28 24.24
C GLY A 204 -0.96 0.76 24.13
N MET A 205 -2.12 0.34 23.63
CA MET A 205 -2.57 -1.05 23.68
C MET A 205 -1.87 -1.96 22.65
N PRO A 206 -1.81 -3.29 22.90
CA PRO A 206 -1.33 -4.26 21.93
C PRO A 206 -2.10 -4.19 20.61
N ARG A 207 -1.38 -4.43 19.51
CA ARG A 207 -1.95 -4.49 18.15
C ARG A 207 -3.01 -5.59 18.09
N ARG A 208 -4.08 -5.36 17.33
CA ARG A 208 -5.20 -6.30 17.19
C ARG A 208 -5.86 -6.23 15.81
N CYS A 209 -6.73 -7.17 15.44
CA CYS A 209 -7.35 -7.20 14.11
C CYS A 209 -8.90 -7.25 14.15
N GLU A 210 -9.48 -7.43 15.34
CA GLU A 210 -10.91 -7.61 15.53
C GLU A 210 -11.67 -6.31 15.29
N ARG A 211 -11.16 -5.20 15.82
CA ARG A 211 -11.73 -3.85 15.71
C ARG A 211 -10.70 -2.74 15.99
N PRO A 212 -10.94 -1.51 15.49
CA PRO A 212 -10.13 -0.34 15.83
C PRO A 212 -10.05 -0.09 17.34
N HIS A 213 -8.93 0.48 17.79
CA HIS A 213 -8.78 1.05 19.14
C HIS A 213 -9.70 2.26 19.33
N VAL A 214 -9.88 2.70 20.58
CA VAL A 214 -10.61 3.95 20.87
C VAL A 214 -9.96 5.10 20.10
N GLY A 215 -10.77 5.96 19.47
CA GLY A 215 -10.28 7.01 18.57
C GLY A 215 -9.83 6.54 17.18
N GLY A 216 -9.85 5.23 16.91
CA GLY A 216 -9.61 4.67 15.59
C GLY A 216 -10.87 4.58 14.73
N SER A 217 -10.70 4.11 13.49
CA SER A 217 -11.78 3.92 12.52
C SER A 217 -11.60 2.61 11.74
N TYR A 218 -12.72 2.03 11.30
CA TYR A 218 -12.77 0.90 10.38
C TYR A 218 -12.41 1.34 8.97
#